data_AF-A0AAI9MUD9-F1
#
_entry.id   AF-A0AAI9MUD9-F1
#
_cell.length_a   1.000
_cell.length_b   1.000
_cell.length_c   1.000
_cell.angle_alpha   90.00
_cell.angle_beta   90.00
_cell.angle_gamma   90.00
#
_symmetry.space_group_name_H-M   'P 1'
#
loop_
_entity.id
_entity.type
_entity.pdbx_description
1 polymer ?
#
loop_
_entity_poly.entity_id
_entity_poly.type
_entity_poly.pdbx_seq_one_letter_code
_entity_poly.pdbx_strand_id
1 'polypeptide(L)'
;MDQSLPMLQEITIRVIDDVLLEKLAIAHYESRGCKPRALGKSHSIRRKGKNTDAFLARIKVNYVRQELSNYDHEKESTCRNNGRVSEASCMSQQLYTAIAQHYPLLASECERQIAQRNEL
;
A
#
# COMPACT_ATOMS: atom_id res chain seq x y z
N MET A 1 13.16 0.95 -32.84
CA MET A 1 12.50 0.26 -31.72
C MET A 1 12.15 1.32 -30.71
N ASP A 2 10.97 1.91 -30.87
CA ASP A 2 10.47 2.95 -29.98
C ASP A 2 9.84 2.24 -28.78
N GLN A 3 10.64 2.00 -27.73
CA GLN A 3 10.07 1.63 -26.44
C GLN A 3 9.60 2.93 -25.79
N SER A 4 8.44 3.40 -26.24
CA SER A 4 7.66 4.37 -25.49
C SER A 4 7.33 3.73 -24.14
N LEU A 5 8.15 4.03 -23.13
CA LEU A 5 7.86 3.75 -21.73
C LEU A 5 6.42 4.23 -21.51
N PRO A 6 5.48 3.35 -21.10
CA PRO A 6 4.08 3.72 -21.02
C PRO A 6 3.99 4.94 -20.13
N MET A 7 3.47 6.05 -20.69
CA MET A 7 3.33 7.31 -19.99
C MET A 7 2.72 7.02 -18.61
N LEU A 8 3.54 7.28 -17.60
CA LEU A 8 3.27 6.98 -16.21
C LEU A 8 2.00 7.74 -15.85
N GLN A 9 0.93 7.02 -15.51
CA GLN A 9 -0.31 7.65 -15.09
C GLN A 9 0.00 8.55 -13.90
N GLU A 10 -0.49 9.78 -13.94
CA GLU A 10 -0.33 10.73 -12.83
C GLU A 10 -1.05 10.15 -11.60
N ILE A 11 -0.26 9.60 -10.67
CA ILE A 11 -0.80 8.94 -9.48
C ILE A 11 -1.32 10.03 -8.56
N THR A 12 -2.64 10.20 -8.54
CA THR A 12 -3.31 11.10 -7.61
C THR A 12 -3.64 10.36 -6.33
N ILE A 13 -3.19 10.90 -5.20
CA ILE A 13 -3.48 10.37 -3.87
C ILE A 13 -4.32 11.40 -3.12
N ARG A 14 -5.48 10.96 -2.65
CA ARG A 14 -6.32 11.77 -1.76
C ARG A 14 -5.68 11.80 -0.37
N VAL A 15 -5.21 12.99 0.03
CA VAL A 15 -4.65 13.21 1.35
C VAL A 15 -5.77 13.45 2.35
N ILE A 16 -5.76 12.69 3.44
CA ILE A 16 -6.69 12.81 4.57
C ILE A 16 -5.89 12.94 5.86
N ASP A 17 -6.55 13.41 6.92
CA ASP A 17 -5.95 13.50 8.25
C ASP A 17 -5.52 12.12 8.77
N ASP A 18 -4.41 12.03 9.51
CA ASP A 18 -3.85 10.77 9.98
C ASP A 18 -4.79 10.03 10.95
N VAL A 19 -5.51 10.78 11.80
CA VAL A 19 -6.51 10.21 12.71
C VAL A 19 -7.66 9.56 11.92
N LEU A 20 -8.06 10.19 10.81
CA LEU A 20 -9.10 9.66 9.94
C LEU A 20 -8.58 8.47 9.13
N LEU A 21 -7.35 8.55 8.62
CA LEU A 21 -6.69 7.48 7.90
C LEU A 21 -6.59 6.22 8.75
N GLU A 22 -6.23 6.33 10.02
CA GLU A 22 -6.17 5.19 10.92
C GLU A 22 -7.52 4.51 11.10
N LYS A 23 -8.57 5.31 11.38
CA LYS A 23 -9.93 4.78 11.55
C LYS A 23 -10.42 4.07 10.30
N LEU A 24 -10.23 4.68 9.13
CA LEU A 24 -10.67 4.12 7.86
C LEU A 24 -9.86 2.87 7.48
N ALA A 25 -8.54 2.88 7.68
CA ALA A 25 -7.70 1.72 7.41
C ALA A 25 -8.07 0.51 8.29
N ILE A 26 -8.38 0.75 9.57
CA ILE A 26 -8.90 -0.25 10.50
C ILE A 26 -10.25 -0.79 10.01
N ALA A 27 -11.21 0.10 9.75
CA ALA A 27 -12.55 -0.29 9.34
C ALA A 27 -12.54 -1.09 8.02
N HIS A 28 -11.71 -0.69 7.07
CA HIS A 28 -11.55 -1.39 5.79
C HIS A 28 -10.85 -2.75 5.95
N TYR A 29 -9.87 -2.87 6.86
CA TYR A 29 -9.27 -4.16 7.17
C TYR A 29 -10.28 -5.13 7.80
N GLU A 30 -11.10 -4.63 8.74
CA GLU A 30 -12.17 -5.39 9.40
C GLU A 30 -13.29 -5.80 8.41
N SER A 31 -13.69 -4.89 7.50
CA SER A 31 -14.76 -5.14 6.52
C SER A 31 -14.40 -6.23 5.51
N ARG A 32 -13.11 -6.40 5.18
CA ARG A 32 -12.61 -7.50 4.34
C ARG A 32 -12.71 -8.88 5.00
N GLY A 33 -13.28 -9.00 6.20
CA GLY A 33 -13.43 -10.27 6.92
C GLY A 33 -12.10 -10.91 7.31
N CYS A 34 -11.00 -10.17 7.14
CA CYS A 34 -9.67 -10.56 7.58
C CYS A 34 -9.65 -10.45 9.11
N LYS A 35 -10.17 -11.48 9.79
CA LYS A 35 -9.88 -11.67 11.22
C LYS A 35 -8.37 -11.66 11.32
N PRO A 36 -7.76 -10.71 12.06
CA PRO A 36 -6.32 -10.65 12.17
C PRO A 36 -5.82 -11.98 12.71
N ARG A 37 -5.23 -12.84 11.87
CA ARG A 37 -4.72 -14.16 12.30
C ARG A 37 -3.63 -14.00 13.37
N ALA A 38 -3.00 -12.82 13.43
CA ALA A 38 -2.03 -12.41 14.44
C ALA A 38 -2.65 -11.90 15.76
N LEU A 39 -3.96 -11.64 15.81
CA LEU A 39 -4.68 -11.14 16.97
C LEU A 39 -5.80 -12.14 17.29
N GLY A 40 -5.54 -13.06 18.23
CA GLY A 40 -6.49 -14.08 18.64
C GLY A 40 -7.87 -13.55 19.03
N LYS A 41 -8.83 -14.47 19.25
CA LYS A 41 -10.30 -14.33 19.44
C LYS A 41 -10.88 -13.11 20.18
N SER A 42 -10.07 -12.28 20.83
CA SER A 42 -10.49 -11.19 21.71
C SER A 42 -9.62 -9.93 21.52
N HIS A 43 -9.44 -9.40 20.31
CA HIS A 43 -8.58 -8.21 20.14
C HIS A 43 -9.18 -7.19 19.18
N SER A 44 -9.75 -6.13 19.77
CA SER A 44 -9.63 -4.79 19.24
C SER A 44 -8.16 -4.53 18.88
N ILE A 45 -7.90 -3.86 17.75
CA ILE A 45 -6.57 -3.53 17.22
C ILE A 45 -5.65 -2.78 18.22
N ARG A 46 -6.19 -2.41 19.38
CA ARG A 46 -5.56 -1.79 20.57
C ARG A 46 -4.49 -2.61 21.31
N ARG A 47 -3.78 -3.56 20.70
CA ARG A 47 -2.59 -4.11 21.38
C ARG A 47 -1.46 -3.08 21.29
N LYS A 48 -1.08 -2.41 22.39
CA LYS A 48 0.12 -1.54 22.39
C LYS A 48 1.38 -2.39 22.25
N GLY A 49 2.18 -2.15 21.22
CA GLY A 49 3.50 -2.80 21.01
C GLY A 49 4.06 -2.55 19.60
N LYS A 50 5.38 -2.71 19.42
CA LYS A 50 6.09 -2.44 18.14
C LYS A 50 5.49 -3.17 16.92
N ASN A 51 4.96 -4.38 17.12
CA ASN A 51 4.32 -5.14 16.05
C ASN A 51 2.98 -4.53 15.60
N THR A 52 2.31 -3.78 16.48
CA THR A 52 1.05 -3.10 16.16
C THR A 52 1.31 -1.85 15.36
N ASP A 53 2.35 -1.08 15.65
CA ASP A 53 2.69 0.12 14.88
C ASP A 53 3.06 -0.24 13.44
N ALA A 54 3.87 -1.30 13.25
CA ALA A 54 4.20 -1.83 11.93
C ALA A 54 2.95 -2.38 11.20
N PHE A 55 2.06 -3.06 11.94
CA PHE A 55 0.80 -3.55 11.38
C PHE A 55 -0.15 -2.41 10.98
N LEU A 56 -0.29 -1.39 11.81
CA LEU A 56 -1.08 -0.18 11.55
C LEU A 56 -0.54 0.54 10.32
N ALA A 57 0.76 0.76 10.25
CA ALA A 57 1.38 1.39 9.09
C ALA A 57 1.16 0.56 7.81
N ARG A 58 1.21 -0.78 7.89
CA ARG A 58 0.90 -1.66 6.76
C ARG A 58 -0.56 -1.55 6.29
N ILE A 59 -1.54 -1.55 7.21
CA ILE A 59 -2.95 -1.41 6.82
C ILE A 59 -3.26 0.00 6.32
N LYS A 60 -2.61 1.04 6.87
CA LYS A 60 -2.72 2.43 6.39
C LYS A 60 -2.23 2.52 4.94
N VAL A 61 -1.03 2.03 4.64
CA VAL A 61 -0.50 2.01 3.26
C VAL A 61 -1.41 1.21 2.32
N ASN A 62 -1.90 0.04 2.76
CA ASN A 62 -2.82 -0.75 1.94
C ASN A 62 -4.15 -0.03 1.66
N TYR A 63 -4.68 0.69 2.64
CA TYR A 63 -5.88 1.50 2.47
C TYR A 63 -5.64 2.65 1.50
N VAL A 64 -4.54 3.39 1.66
CA VAL A 64 -4.16 4.47 0.72
C VAL A 64 -4.04 3.91 -0.70
N ARG A 65 -3.34 2.78 -0.82
CA ARG A 65 -3.14 2.06 -2.09
C ARG A 65 -4.47 1.64 -2.74
N GLN A 66 -5.44 1.15 -1.97
CA GLN A 66 -6.68 0.60 -2.54
C GLN A 66 -7.78 1.63 -2.73
N GLU A 67 -7.92 2.58 -1.82
CA GLU A 67 -9.11 3.46 -1.73
C GLU A 67 -8.78 4.93 -2.01
N LEU A 68 -7.55 5.38 -1.72
CA LEU A 68 -7.17 6.80 -1.85
C LEU A 68 -6.32 7.09 -3.09
N SER A 69 -5.84 6.05 -3.78
CA SER A 69 -5.06 6.20 -5.00
C SER A 69 -5.87 5.80 -6.22
N ASN A 70 -5.74 6.56 -7.31
CA ASN A 70 -6.28 6.19 -8.61
C ASN A 70 -5.40 5.14 -9.34
N TYR A 71 -4.62 4.37 -8.59
CA TYR A 71 -3.67 3.43 -9.14
C TYR A 71 -4.38 2.17 -9.65
N ASP A 72 -4.10 1.81 -10.89
CA ASP A 72 -4.66 0.63 -11.52
C ASP A 72 -3.89 -0.64 -11.09
N HIS A 73 -4.41 -1.31 -10.07
CA HIS A 73 -3.89 -2.58 -9.57
C HIS A 73 -3.98 -3.71 -10.59
N GLU A 74 -4.98 -3.69 -11.46
CA GLU A 74 -5.15 -4.72 -12.48
C GLU A 74 -4.07 -4.60 -13.54
N LYS A 75 -3.69 -3.37 -13.89
CA LYS A 75 -2.59 -3.10 -14.82
C LYS A 75 -1.24 -3.54 -14.26
N GLU A 76 -0.95 -3.27 -12.98
CA GLU A 76 0.24 -3.81 -12.28
C GLU A 76 0.27 -5.34 -12.35
N SER A 77 -0.85 -5.97 -12.00
CA SER A 77 -0.97 -7.43 -11.96
C SER A 77 -0.82 -8.05 -13.35
N THR A 78 -1.41 -7.43 -14.37
CA THR A 78 -1.30 -7.84 -15.77
C THR A 78 0.15 -7.75 -16.25
N CYS A 79 0.85 -6.66 -15.94
CA CYS A 79 2.27 -6.52 -16.28
C CYS A 79 3.12 -7.62 -15.64
N ARG A 80 2.90 -7.96 -14.36
CA ARG A 80 3.60 -9.08 -13.71
C ARG A 80 3.30 -10.42 -14.38
N ASN A 81 2.02 -10.70 -14.64
CA ASN A 81 1.59 -11.96 -15.24
C ASN A 81 2.15 -12.14 -16.66
N ASN A 82 2.34 -11.04 -17.39
CA ASN A 82 2.95 -11.04 -18.72
C ASN A 82 4.49 -11.05 -18.70
N GLY A 83 5.13 -11.25 -17.54
CA GLY A 83 6.58 -11.28 -17.40
C GLY A 83 7.27 -9.91 -17.45
N ARG A 84 6.51 -8.81 -17.46
CA ARG A 84 7.00 -7.42 -17.43
C ARG A 84 7.22 -6.96 -15.98
N VAL A 85 8.02 -7.72 -15.24
CA VAL A 85 8.24 -7.51 -13.80
C VAL A 85 8.89 -6.14 -13.54
N SER A 86 9.84 -5.74 -14.36
CA SER A 86 10.51 -4.42 -14.28
C SER A 86 9.52 -3.25 -14.35
N GLU A 87 8.54 -3.34 -15.26
CA GLU A 87 7.52 -2.31 -15.40
C GLU A 87 6.55 -2.31 -14.23
N ALA A 88 6.11 -3.48 -13.78
CA ALA A 88 5.24 -3.57 -12.60
C ALA A 88 5.93 -3.07 -11.32
N SER A 89 7.23 -3.31 -11.18
CA SER A 89 8.04 -2.79 -10.07
C SER A 89 8.21 -1.28 -10.17
N CYS A 90 8.44 -0.73 -11.37
CA CYS A 90 8.49 0.72 -11.58
C CYS A 90 7.16 1.39 -11.21
N MET A 91 6.04 0.84 -11.66
CA MET A 91 4.69 1.33 -11.31
C MET A 91 4.45 1.27 -9.79
N SER A 92 4.79 0.15 -9.16
CA SER A 92 4.67 0.00 -7.70
C SER A 92 5.52 1.01 -6.96
N GLN A 93 6.78 1.19 -7.38
CA GLN A 93 7.71 2.11 -6.75
C GLN A 93 7.18 3.54 -6.79
N GLN A 94 6.65 3.98 -7.93
CA GLN A 94 6.05 5.31 -8.05
C GLN A 94 4.85 5.51 -7.11
N LEU A 95 3.99 4.50 -7.00
CA LEU A 95 2.86 4.56 -6.07
C LEU A 95 3.35 4.73 -4.63
N TYR A 96 4.28 3.89 -4.19
CA TYR A 96 4.81 3.95 -2.83
C TYR A 96 5.60 5.24 -2.57
N THR A 97 6.33 5.76 -3.56
CA THR A 97 7.00 7.06 -3.46
C THR A 97 5.99 8.19 -3.33
N ALA A 98 4.91 8.20 -4.11
CA ALA A 98 3.84 9.18 -3.98
C ALA A 98 3.16 9.09 -2.61
N ILE A 99 2.91 7.88 -2.10
CA ILE A 99 2.37 7.68 -0.75
C ILE A 99 3.33 8.25 0.31
N ALA A 100 4.64 7.99 0.19
CA ALA A 100 5.65 8.48 1.12
C ALA A 100 5.78 10.02 1.10
N GLN A 101 5.60 10.64 -0.07
CA GLN A 101 5.59 12.11 -0.19
C GLN A 101 4.40 12.74 0.54
N HIS A 102 3.21 12.14 0.44
CA HIS A 102 2.01 12.65 1.10
C HIS A 102 1.89 12.24 2.57
N TYR A 103 2.44 11.08 2.94
CA TYR A 103 2.45 10.55 4.31
C TYR A 103 3.87 10.14 4.72
N PRO A 104 4.70 11.10 5.16
CA PRO A 104 6.11 10.83 5.53
C PRO A 104 6.25 9.77 6.64
N LEU A 105 5.27 9.69 7.54
CA LEU A 105 5.22 8.68 8.61
C LEU A 105 5.13 7.23 8.10
N LEU A 106 4.67 7.05 6.86
CA LEU A 106 4.52 5.74 6.22
C LEU A 106 5.68 5.40 5.28
N ALA A 107 6.66 6.29 5.11
CA ALA A 107 7.77 6.12 4.18
C ALA A 107 8.56 4.83 4.44
N SER A 108 8.84 4.51 5.70
CA SER A 108 9.57 3.27 6.05
C SER A 108 8.82 2.00 5.67
N GLU A 109 7.48 1.98 5.79
CA GLU A 109 6.69 0.83 5.32
C GLU A 109 6.59 0.77 3.79
N CYS A 110 6.58 1.94 3.13
CA CYS A 110 6.61 2.02 1.67
C CYS A 110 7.92 1.43 1.11
N GLU A 111 9.07 1.81 1.67
CA GLU A 111 10.39 1.26 1.32
C GLU A 111 10.43 -0.25 1.54
N ARG A 112 9.93 -0.74 2.68
CA ARG A 112 9.87 -2.17 2.98
C ARG A 112 9.03 -2.95 1.95
N GLN A 113 7.90 -2.38 1.52
CA GLN A 113 7.04 -3.00 0.50
C GLN A 113 7.66 -2.95 -0.91
N ILE A 114 8.42 -1.91 -1.23
CA ILE A 114 9.19 -1.83 -2.48
C ILE A 114 10.29 -2.91 -2.48
N ALA A 115 11.08 -3.01 -1.41
CA ALA A 115 12.14 -4.01 -1.29
C ALA A 115 11.58 -5.44 -1.42
N GLN A 116 10.50 -5.75 -0.69
CA GLN A 116 9.83 -7.05 -0.78
C GLN A 116 9.31 -7.37 -2.20
N ARG A 117 8.90 -6.36 -2.96
CA ARG A 117 8.42 -6.52 -4.34
C ARG A 117 9.55 -6.65 -5.37
N ASN A 118 10.74 -6.16 -5.05
CA ASN A 118 11.92 -6.25 -5.91
C ASN A 118 12.71 -7.55 -5.71
N GLU A 119 12.53 -8.23 -4.58
CA GLU A 119 13.14 -9.53 -4.27
C GLU A 119 12.34 -10.74 -4.80
N LEU A 120 11.19 -10.51 -5.43
CA LEU A 120 10.30 -11.53 -6.04
C LEU A 120 10.55 -11.64 -7.55
#